data_AF-A0A316FZU8-F1
#
_entry.id   AF-A0A316FZU8-F1
#
_cell.length_a   1.000
_cell.length_b   1.000
_cell.length_c   1.000
_cell.angle_alpha   90.00
_cell.angle_beta   90.00
_cell.angle_gamma   90.00
#
_symmetry.space_group_name_H-M   'P 1'
#
loop_
_entity.id
_entity.type
_entity.pdbx_description
1 polymer ?
#
loop_
_entity_poly.entity_id
_entity_poly.type
_entity_poly.pdbx_seq_one_letter_code
_entity_poly.pdbx_strand_id
1 'polypeptide(L)'
;MGLWRVKLGGASQRKKLASAGTVEFNQKATPMPEAKSSGITVILTAYRRAEYLADQIKALRNQSVPPDEIWVWSNQSEEDLLDVSELADRVVASNTNWLFWGRFALAHLVRTEFVAFFDDDILPQPRWFENCLNTIKAGNDGILGGSGVLLPESGGYSSKQKAGWNGLHSTETQVVDLVGHAWFFRKRHINFMWREEPAFWDNGEDIHLSYMALKHGGVETFVPPHPEHDETLWSCRPDFGKTVGRMKVATYKTKDHRDTRSQIVNRYLADGWQQVWQRVSKSDTRQRQFKTELEWFNQKLSDHQSFSLVRFGDGEMLVINGEAVDLSEKCNGEHKYTPGDERDESYRSVLEQSLLFRHPQYFIGLPCRCCVGDQHCERLRAQSQQPDAQLTWANLFVNANYPRFLESTLPLLNDRQVVMVCHEQATFDDLPFKVTEDFRVGKNAWTEDFDRLLKEITLFIEDNNIQNHVFIFCAGVLSNMLIYKLTETYPNNTYLDTGSVFDDMMGLGQTRKYLKGSKRRLTKECVW
;
A
#
# COMPACT_ATOMS: atom_id res chain seq x y z
N MET A 1 45.78 40.21 -26.35
CA MET A 1 45.95 40.77 -24.98
C MET A 1 45.06 41.98 -24.84
N GLY A 2 44.11 41.95 -23.92
CA GLY A 2 43.18 43.05 -23.67
C GLY A 2 42.33 42.77 -22.43
N LEU A 3 42.97 42.74 -21.27
CA LEU A 3 42.30 42.70 -19.97
C LEU A 3 41.57 44.03 -19.77
N TRP A 4 40.27 44.05 -20.05
CA TRP A 4 39.40 45.13 -19.63
C TRP A 4 39.28 45.08 -18.10
N ARG A 5 40.07 45.95 -17.42
CA ARG A 5 39.89 46.24 -15.99
C ARG A 5 38.55 46.95 -15.81
N VAL A 6 37.54 46.22 -15.36
CA VAL A 6 36.33 46.82 -14.80
C VAL A 6 36.74 47.52 -13.50
N LYS A 7 36.77 48.86 -13.50
CA LYS A 7 36.84 49.65 -12.27
C LYS A 7 35.51 49.47 -11.54
N LEU A 8 35.49 48.58 -10.55
CA LEU A 8 34.38 48.44 -9.61
C LEU A 8 34.21 49.76 -8.84
N GLY A 9 33.20 50.54 -9.19
CA GLY A 9 32.71 51.69 -8.43
C GLY A 9 32.03 51.29 -7.11
N GLY A 10 32.60 50.34 -6.36
CA GLY A 10 32.01 49.77 -5.15
C GLY A 10 31.89 50.74 -3.97
N ALA A 11 32.60 51.88 -4.01
CA ALA A 11 32.57 52.85 -2.92
C ALA A 11 31.36 53.80 -2.95
N SER A 12 30.70 54.00 -4.11
CA SER A 12 29.63 55.00 -4.23
C SER A 12 28.20 54.47 -4.10
N GLN A 13 27.99 53.15 -4.09
CA GLN A 13 26.65 52.56 -3.85
C GLN A 13 26.40 52.17 -2.39
N ARG A 14 27.42 52.16 -1.52
CA ARG A 14 27.25 51.93 -0.07
C ARG A 14 26.44 53.02 0.64
N LYS A 15 26.32 54.22 0.06
CA LYS A 15 25.52 55.33 0.62
C LYS A 15 23.99 55.20 0.44
N LYS A 16 23.51 54.20 -0.31
CA LYS A 16 22.07 53.82 -0.34
C LYS A 16 21.73 52.67 0.60
N LEU A 17 22.73 52.01 1.18
CA LEU A 17 22.53 51.11 2.30
C LEU A 17 22.54 51.99 3.55
N ALA A 18 21.36 52.52 3.92
CA ALA A 18 21.15 52.93 5.31
C ALA A 18 21.62 51.77 6.20
N SER A 19 22.21 52.04 7.37
CA SER A 19 22.39 50.98 8.37
C SER A 19 21.01 50.36 8.56
N ALA A 20 20.83 49.12 8.09
CA ALA A 20 19.59 48.39 8.32
C ALA A 20 19.33 48.45 9.84
N GLY A 21 18.08 48.70 10.25
CA GLY A 21 17.73 48.44 11.64
C GLY A 21 18.19 47.02 11.96
N THR A 22 19.02 46.87 12.99
CA THR A 22 19.54 45.56 13.36
C THR A 22 18.35 44.69 13.77
N VAL A 23 18.13 43.57 13.08
CA VAL A 23 17.20 42.53 13.54
C VAL A 23 18.01 41.63 14.47
N GLU A 24 17.72 41.72 15.77
CA GLU A 24 18.34 40.87 16.79
C GLU A 24 17.28 39.91 17.35
N PHE A 25 17.68 38.64 17.52
CA PHE A 25 16.87 37.64 18.23
C PHE A 25 17.30 37.63 19.71
N ASN A 26 16.32 37.55 20.61
CA ASN A 26 16.50 37.40 22.04
C ASN A 26 17.34 36.17 22.38
N GLN A 27 17.12 35.07 21.65
CA GLN A 27 17.89 33.84 21.77
C GLN A 27 18.52 33.44 20.43
N LYS A 28 19.84 33.18 20.44
CA LYS A 28 20.52 32.61 19.28
C LYS A 28 20.35 31.10 19.28
N ALA A 29 20.04 30.54 18.12
CA ALA A 29 20.03 29.09 17.91
C ALA A 29 21.41 28.48 18.21
N THR A 30 21.42 27.25 18.71
CA THR A 30 22.65 26.46 18.83
C THR A 30 23.27 26.18 17.45
N PRO A 31 24.56 25.80 17.33
CA PRO A 31 25.10 25.37 16.04
C PRO A 31 24.28 24.23 15.41
N MET A 32 24.27 24.14 14.08
CA MET A 32 23.58 23.06 13.37
C MET A 32 24.20 21.70 13.73
N PRO A 33 23.39 20.68 14.10
CA PRO A 33 23.90 19.34 14.34
C PRO A 33 24.34 18.66 13.04
N GLU A 34 25.09 17.56 13.18
CA GLU A 34 25.38 16.66 12.05
C GLU A 34 24.09 16.03 11.50
N ALA A 35 24.11 15.68 10.21
CA ALA A 35 23.00 14.96 9.60
C ALA A 35 22.91 13.54 10.15
N LYS A 36 21.70 13.07 10.44
CA LYS A 36 21.43 11.73 10.97
C LYS A 36 20.29 11.05 10.23
N SER A 37 20.35 9.72 10.16
CA SER A 37 19.35 8.84 9.53
C SER A 37 18.24 8.42 10.52
N SER A 38 17.90 9.29 11.46
CA SER A 38 16.80 9.09 12.41
C SER A 38 16.27 10.43 12.91
N GLY A 39 15.19 10.41 13.67
CA GLY A 39 14.66 11.59 14.34
C GLY A 39 13.74 12.47 13.49
N ILE A 40 13.17 13.49 14.12
CA ILE A 40 12.10 14.33 13.55
C ILE A 40 12.47 15.80 13.77
N THR A 41 12.40 16.61 12.71
CA THR A 41 12.36 18.07 12.82
C THR A 41 10.98 18.57 12.44
N VAL A 42 10.38 19.40 13.29
CA VAL A 42 9.10 20.06 13.00
C VAL A 42 9.37 21.47 12.50
N ILE A 43 8.65 21.93 11.47
CA ILE A 43 8.70 23.30 10.99
C ILE A 43 7.31 23.92 11.10
N LEU A 44 7.19 24.94 11.94
CA LEU A 44 5.98 25.71 12.17
C LEU A 44 6.03 27.05 11.43
N THR A 45 4.89 27.71 11.30
CA THR A 45 4.81 29.08 10.75
C THR A 45 4.27 30.03 11.80
N ALA A 46 4.94 31.16 11.97
CA ALA A 46 4.42 32.29 12.73
C ALA A 46 3.89 33.33 11.74
N TYR A 47 2.57 33.51 11.71
CA TYR A 47 1.89 34.54 10.92
C TYR A 47 0.54 34.89 11.55
N ARG A 48 0.38 36.12 12.06
CA ARG A 48 -0.86 36.69 12.67
C ARG A 48 -1.49 35.96 13.87
N ARG A 49 -1.11 34.72 14.19
CA ARG A 49 -1.69 33.88 15.27
C ARG A 49 -0.62 33.28 16.20
N ALA A 50 0.41 34.05 16.50
CA ALA A 50 1.52 33.55 17.31
C ALA A 50 1.09 33.21 18.76
N GLU A 51 -0.08 33.66 19.23
CA GLU A 51 -0.54 33.34 20.58
C GLU A 51 -0.70 31.83 20.84
N TYR A 52 -0.97 31.02 19.80
CA TYR A 52 -1.11 29.57 19.93
C TYR A 52 0.20 28.80 19.72
N LEU A 53 1.27 29.48 19.29
CA LEU A 53 2.53 28.85 18.95
C LEU A 53 3.17 28.17 20.18
N ALA A 54 3.07 28.80 21.36
CA ALA A 54 3.59 28.23 22.60
C ALA A 54 2.89 26.91 22.97
N ASP A 55 1.56 26.84 22.83
CA ASP A 55 0.78 25.63 23.09
C ASP A 55 1.07 24.54 22.05
N GLN A 56 1.22 24.91 20.78
CA GLN A 56 1.60 23.98 19.71
C GLN A 56 2.99 23.37 19.98
N ILE A 57 3.98 24.19 20.30
CA ILE A 57 5.34 23.75 20.66
C ILE A 57 5.29 22.82 21.88
N LYS A 58 4.54 23.19 22.93
CA LYS A 58 4.37 22.36 24.12
C LYS A 58 3.74 20.99 23.78
N ALA A 59 2.72 20.95 22.93
CA ALA A 59 2.10 19.69 22.50
C ALA A 59 3.05 18.81 21.70
N LEU A 60 3.89 19.42 20.84
CA LEU A 60 4.91 18.72 20.05
C LEU A 60 6.02 18.14 20.92
N ARG A 61 6.50 18.88 21.93
CA ARG A 61 7.50 18.39 22.89
C ARG A 61 6.97 17.26 23.78
N ASN A 62 5.66 17.20 24.00
CA ASN A 62 5.00 16.16 24.81
C ASN A 62 4.49 14.97 23.99
N GLN A 63 4.90 14.83 22.72
CA GLN A 63 4.59 13.64 21.94
C GLN A 63 5.27 12.40 22.55
N SER A 64 4.66 11.22 22.39
CA SER A 64 5.25 9.93 22.80
C SER A 64 6.57 9.65 22.09
N VAL A 65 6.72 10.18 20.88
CA VAL A 65 7.99 10.31 20.16
C VAL A 65 8.26 11.80 19.92
N PRO A 66 8.99 12.49 20.80
CA PRO A 66 9.22 13.93 20.67
C PRO A 66 10.15 14.25 19.50
N PRO A 67 9.98 15.43 18.85
CA PRO A 67 10.90 15.87 17.83
C PRO A 67 12.23 16.34 18.43
N ASP A 68 13.31 16.13 17.70
CA ASP A 68 14.64 16.59 18.08
C ASP A 68 14.71 18.11 18.05
N GLU A 69 14.19 18.68 16.96
CA GLU A 69 14.18 20.12 16.76
C GLU A 69 12.79 20.61 16.31
N ILE A 70 12.41 21.79 16.77
CA ILE A 70 11.26 22.56 16.32
C ILE A 70 11.77 23.89 15.79
N TRP A 71 11.55 24.13 14.51
CA TRP A 71 11.94 25.33 13.79
C TRP A 71 10.71 26.16 13.49
N VAL A 72 10.88 27.49 13.40
CA VAL A 72 9.79 28.41 13.05
C VAL A 72 10.20 29.27 11.85
N TRP A 73 9.35 29.27 10.82
CA TRP A 73 9.37 30.24 9.74
C TRP A 73 8.47 31.43 10.11
N SER A 74 9.06 32.60 10.32
CA SER A 74 8.35 33.83 10.67
C SER A 74 8.21 34.72 9.44
N ASN A 75 6.99 34.82 8.91
CA ASN A 75 6.67 35.71 7.79
C ASN A 75 6.37 37.11 8.32
N GLN A 76 6.82 38.15 7.59
CA GLN A 76 6.36 39.51 7.86
C GLN A 76 4.83 39.57 7.75
N SER A 77 4.20 40.18 8.75
CA SER A 77 2.77 40.43 8.79
C SER A 77 2.49 41.93 8.78
N GLU A 78 1.22 42.33 8.88
CA GLU A 78 0.85 43.75 9.11
C GLU A 78 1.29 44.23 10.50
N GLU A 79 1.48 43.30 11.43
CA GLU A 79 2.11 43.50 12.73
C GLU A 79 3.63 43.28 12.61
N ASP A 80 4.40 43.89 13.52
CA ASP A 80 5.87 43.78 13.57
C ASP A 80 6.33 42.31 13.57
N LEU A 81 7.54 42.07 13.06
CA LEU A 81 8.12 40.73 13.01
C LEU A 81 8.28 40.20 14.44
N LEU A 82 7.55 39.13 14.76
CA LEU A 82 7.53 38.54 16.10
C LEU A 82 8.81 37.74 16.35
N ASP A 83 9.48 38.03 17.46
CA ASP A 83 10.57 37.21 17.96
C ASP A 83 10.02 36.04 18.77
N VAL A 84 10.22 34.82 18.25
CA VAL A 84 9.80 33.55 18.85
C VAL A 84 11.00 32.67 19.18
N SER A 85 12.19 33.25 19.23
CA SER A 85 13.46 32.54 19.42
C SER A 85 13.62 31.88 20.79
N GLU A 86 12.88 32.32 21.79
CA GLU A 86 12.83 31.67 23.12
C GLU A 86 11.92 30.44 23.14
N LEU A 87 11.01 30.31 22.17
CA LEU A 87 10.03 29.21 22.13
C LEU A 87 10.53 28.02 21.28
N ALA A 88 11.32 28.29 20.24
CA ALA A 88 11.74 27.31 19.24
C ALA A 88 13.27 27.15 19.21
N ASP A 89 13.76 26.01 18.72
CA ASP A 89 15.21 25.78 18.65
C ASP A 89 15.87 26.68 17.60
N ARG A 90 15.13 27.01 16.53
CA ARG A 90 15.60 27.82 15.41
C ARG A 90 14.48 28.65 14.83
N VAL A 91 14.81 29.89 14.48
CA VAL A 91 13.87 30.82 13.85
C VAL A 91 14.49 31.37 12.57
N VAL A 92 13.71 31.36 11.49
CA VAL A 92 14.03 32.06 10.25
C VAL A 92 13.01 33.17 10.06
N ALA A 93 13.48 34.40 10.14
CA ALA A 93 12.67 35.60 9.93
C ALA A 93 12.76 36.05 8.47
N SER A 94 11.62 36.34 7.87
CA SER A 94 11.53 36.86 6.50
C SER A 94 10.77 38.18 6.49
N ASN A 95 11.37 39.22 5.90
CA ASN A 95 10.72 40.50 5.59
C ASN A 95 9.80 40.41 4.35
N THR A 96 9.32 39.22 4.03
CA THR A 96 8.43 38.94 2.92
C THR A 96 7.51 37.81 3.37
N ASN A 97 6.22 37.97 3.11
CA ASN A 97 5.26 36.91 3.32
C ASN A 97 5.34 35.92 2.15
N TRP A 98 6.02 34.79 2.36
CA TRP A 98 6.12 33.71 1.36
C TRP A 98 4.91 32.77 1.40
N LEU A 99 3.83 33.21 2.04
CA LEU A 99 2.60 32.46 2.22
C LEU A 99 2.94 31.09 2.81
N PHE A 100 2.51 30.02 2.15
CA PHE A 100 2.65 28.65 2.60
C PHE A 100 4.01 28.02 2.23
N TRP A 101 4.74 28.57 1.26
CA TRP A 101 5.90 27.92 0.63
C TRP A 101 7.18 28.01 1.45
N GLY A 102 7.36 29.10 2.20
CA GLY A 102 8.61 29.37 2.93
C GLY A 102 9.00 28.25 3.90
N ARG A 103 8.02 27.72 4.67
CA ARG A 103 8.25 26.59 5.58
C ARG A 103 8.71 25.33 4.85
N PHE A 104 8.14 25.04 3.68
CA PHE A 104 8.51 23.85 2.88
C PHE A 104 9.89 24.00 2.24
N ALA A 105 10.29 25.21 1.84
CA ALA A 105 11.64 25.47 1.34
C ALA A 105 12.70 25.27 2.45
N LEU A 106 12.39 25.71 3.67
CA LEU A 106 13.28 25.56 4.83
C LEU A 106 13.60 24.09 5.15
N ALA A 107 12.69 23.16 4.82
CA ALA A 107 12.88 21.73 5.09
C ALA A 107 14.08 21.10 4.38
N HIS A 108 14.62 21.69 3.32
CA HIS A 108 15.86 21.23 2.70
C HIS A 108 17.07 21.32 3.65
N LEU A 109 17.04 22.22 4.63
CA LEU A 109 18.11 22.41 5.60
C LEU A 109 18.06 21.45 6.79
N VAL A 110 16.94 20.75 7.00
CA VAL A 110 16.74 19.78 8.10
C VAL A 110 17.85 18.72 8.14
N ARG A 111 18.21 18.25 9.34
CA ARG A 111 19.29 17.26 9.56
C ARG A 111 18.80 15.89 10.04
N THR A 112 17.51 15.75 10.29
CA THR A 112 16.86 14.50 10.68
C THR A 112 16.34 13.71 9.47
N GLU A 113 15.99 12.45 9.69
CA GLU A 113 15.39 11.58 8.67
C GLU A 113 13.97 12.00 8.29
N PHE A 114 13.18 12.42 9.28
CA PHE A 114 11.79 12.84 9.09
C PHE A 114 11.62 14.34 9.30
N VAL A 115 10.68 14.92 8.55
CA VAL A 115 10.24 16.30 8.71
C VAL A 115 8.73 16.32 8.91
N ALA A 116 8.26 17.25 9.73
CA ALA A 116 6.84 17.49 9.94
C ALA A 116 6.47 18.97 9.87
N PHE A 117 5.24 19.26 9.52
CA PHE A 117 4.69 20.61 9.41
C PHE A 117 3.29 20.64 10.01
N PHE A 118 2.91 21.79 10.56
CA PHE A 118 1.57 22.00 11.10
C PHE A 118 1.08 23.39 10.71
N ASP A 119 -0.20 23.48 10.39
CA ASP A 119 -0.90 24.75 10.31
C ASP A 119 -1.10 25.35 11.71
N ASP A 120 -1.30 26.66 11.78
CA ASP A 120 -1.38 27.40 13.05
C ASP A 120 -2.64 27.12 13.87
N ASP A 121 -3.62 26.43 13.28
CA ASP A 121 -4.86 26.00 13.92
C ASP A 121 -4.88 24.51 14.26
N ILE A 122 -3.72 23.86 14.28
CA ILE A 122 -3.57 22.42 14.52
C ILE A 122 -2.79 22.14 15.80
N LEU A 123 -3.41 21.38 16.71
CA LEU A 123 -2.81 20.97 17.98
C LEU A 123 -2.77 19.44 18.08
N PRO A 124 -1.62 18.79 17.80
CA PRO A 124 -1.55 17.33 17.70
C PRO A 124 -1.81 16.63 19.04
N GLN A 125 -2.45 15.46 18.96
CA GLN A 125 -2.65 14.58 20.11
C GLN A 125 -1.38 13.79 20.43
N PRO A 126 -1.20 13.29 21.68
CA PRO A 126 0.10 12.87 22.20
C PRO A 126 0.83 11.78 21.41
N ARG A 127 0.14 10.97 20.59
CA ARG A 127 0.71 9.83 19.86
C ARG A 127 0.70 10.04 18.34
N TRP A 128 0.57 11.27 17.85
CA TRP A 128 0.55 11.56 16.42
C TRP A 128 1.84 11.12 15.70
N PHE A 129 3.02 11.42 16.24
CA PHE A 129 4.28 11.00 15.60
C PHE A 129 4.52 9.49 15.67
N GLU A 130 4.13 8.84 16.77
CA GLU A 130 4.13 7.38 16.87
C GLU A 130 3.24 6.76 15.79
N ASN A 131 2.04 7.31 15.58
CA ASN A 131 1.10 6.87 14.55
C ASN A 131 1.70 7.00 13.14
N CYS A 132 2.33 8.14 12.84
CA CYS A 132 3.00 8.37 11.56
C CYS A 132 4.16 7.40 11.30
N LEU A 133 5.02 7.20 12.30
CA LEU A 133 6.15 6.27 12.20
C LEU A 133 5.69 4.82 12.03
N ASN A 134 4.65 4.40 12.75
CA ASN A 134 4.05 3.07 12.60
C ASN A 134 3.43 2.88 11.21
N THR A 135 2.79 3.91 10.67
CA THR A 135 2.23 3.91 9.31
C THR A 135 3.32 3.67 8.26
N ILE A 136 4.44 4.39 8.35
CA ILE A 136 5.60 4.18 7.46
C ILE A 136 6.19 2.78 7.65
N LYS A 137 6.35 2.33 8.91
CA LYS A 137 6.89 0.99 9.22
C LYS A 137 6.01 -0.14 8.68
N ALA A 138 4.70 0.07 8.58
CA ALA A 138 3.74 -0.87 8.01
C ALA A 138 3.77 -0.95 6.47
N GLY A 139 4.63 -0.17 5.80
CA GLY A 139 4.81 -0.17 4.35
C GLY A 139 4.19 1.04 3.64
N ASN A 140 3.46 1.90 4.36
CA ASN A 140 2.84 3.10 3.80
C ASN A 140 3.81 4.31 3.89
N ASP A 141 4.97 4.20 3.25
CA ASP A 141 6.00 5.25 3.21
C ASP A 141 5.64 6.32 2.18
N GLY A 142 4.98 7.39 2.62
CA GLY A 142 4.48 8.46 1.76
C GLY A 142 4.45 9.85 2.38
N ILE A 143 3.64 10.74 1.80
CA ILE A 143 3.28 12.03 2.39
C ILE A 143 2.11 11.78 3.35
N LEU A 144 2.37 11.72 4.66
CA LEU A 144 1.33 11.55 5.66
C LEU A 144 0.73 12.89 6.05
N GLY A 145 -0.57 12.95 6.33
CA GLY A 145 -1.15 14.16 6.90
C GLY A 145 -2.43 13.98 7.68
N GLY A 146 -2.86 15.09 8.30
CA GLY A 146 -3.94 15.09 9.29
C GLY A 146 -5.35 15.21 8.70
N SER A 147 -5.47 15.87 7.55
CA SER A 147 -6.73 16.05 6.82
C SER A 147 -6.52 15.67 5.36
N GLY A 148 -6.95 14.47 4.98
CA GLY A 148 -6.88 13.99 3.60
C GLY A 148 -8.11 14.36 2.81
N VAL A 149 -7.95 14.69 1.53
CA VAL A 149 -9.03 14.99 0.59
C VAL A 149 -9.03 13.95 -0.54
N LEU A 150 -10.21 13.45 -0.87
CA LEU A 150 -10.48 12.68 -2.08
C LEU A 150 -11.10 13.63 -3.11
N LEU A 151 -10.41 13.82 -4.22
CA LEU A 151 -10.83 14.74 -5.28
C LEU A 151 -12.00 14.14 -6.07
N PRO A 152 -12.95 14.96 -6.56
CA PRO A 152 -14.07 14.48 -7.39
C PRO A 152 -13.59 13.87 -8.71
N GLU A 153 -14.25 12.79 -9.14
CA GLU A 153 -14.03 12.19 -10.47
C GLU A 153 -14.28 13.16 -11.63
N SER A 154 -15.20 14.11 -11.47
CA SER A 154 -15.51 15.13 -12.48
C SER A 154 -14.43 16.21 -12.64
N GLY A 155 -13.36 16.15 -11.86
CA GLY A 155 -12.37 17.21 -11.74
C GLY A 155 -12.78 18.35 -10.80
N GLY A 156 -11.86 19.31 -10.64
CA GLY A 156 -11.96 20.43 -9.71
C GLY A 156 -11.62 20.06 -8.26
N TYR A 157 -11.61 21.06 -7.38
CA TYR A 157 -11.34 20.87 -5.96
C TYR A 157 -12.63 20.81 -5.14
N SER A 158 -12.73 19.83 -4.25
CA SER A 158 -13.83 19.68 -3.30
C SER A 158 -13.35 19.03 -2.02
N SER A 159 -13.62 19.67 -0.88
CA SER A 159 -13.32 19.14 0.45
C SER A 159 -14.51 18.39 1.08
N LYS A 160 -15.44 17.86 0.26
CA LYS A 160 -16.62 17.14 0.73
C LYS A 160 -16.30 15.72 1.21
N GLN A 161 -15.37 15.06 0.54
CA GLN A 161 -14.91 13.73 0.89
C GLN A 161 -13.52 13.86 1.52
N LYS A 162 -13.44 13.57 2.81
CA LYS A 162 -12.21 13.72 3.59
C LYS A 162 -11.99 12.51 4.48
N ALA A 163 -10.73 12.26 4.82
CA ALA A 163 -10.31 11.32 5.85
C ALA A 163 -9.44 12.03 6.89
N GLY A 164 -9.42 11.52 8.13
CA GLY A 164 -8.66 12.11 9.24
C GLY A 164 -9.55 12.90 10.20
N TRP A 165 -8.96 13.73 11.05
CA TRP A 165 -9.63 14.34 12.21
C TRP A 165 -10.90 15.18 11.91
N ASN A 166 -11.06 15.61 10.65
CA ASN A 166 -12.17 16.44 10.18
C ASN A 166 -12.96 15.78 9.02
N GLY A 167 -12.90 14.45 8.92
CA GLY A 167 -13.53 13.65 7.87
C GLY A 167 -13.89 12.24 8.35
N LEU A 168 -13.71 11.24 7.49
CA LEU A 168 -13.83 9.82 7.83
C LEU A 168 -12.76 9.43 8.85
N HIS A 169 -13.22 8.92 10.00
CA HIS A 169 -12.40 8.28 11.01
C HIS A 169 -12.23 6.79 10.66
N SER A 170 -11.01 6.28 10.78
CA SER A 170 -10.66 4.92 10.37
C SER A 170 -9.58 4.36 11.27
N THR A 171 -9.65 3.06 11.54
CA THR A 171 -8.57 2.29 12.20
C THR A 171 -7.44 1.95 11.24
N GLU A 172 -7.67 2.09 9.93
CA GLU A 172 -6.72 1.77 8.88
C GLU A 172 -6.12 3.03 8.25
N THR A 173 -4.92 2.89 7.67
CA THR A 173 -4.32 3.95 6.85
C THR A 173 -5.18 4.21 5.62
N GLN A 174 -5.49 5.47 5.31
CA GLN A 174 -6.30 5.83 4.15
C GLN A 174 -5.43 6.43 3.05
N VAL A 175 -5.54 5.93 1.82
CA VAL A 175 -4.92 6.56 0.64
C VAL A 175 -5.79 7.74 0.20
N VAL A 176 -5.18 8.91 -0.03
CA VAL A 176 -5.89 10.13 -0.41
C VAL A 176 -5.17 10.87 -1.54
N ASP A 177 -5.85 11.79 -2.21
CA ASP A 177 -5.25 12.55 -3.31
C ASP A 177 -4.25 13.58 -2.80
N LEU A 178 -4.61 14.26 -1.71
CA LEU A 178 -3.78 15.26 -1.06
C LEU A 178 -4.09 15.34 0.43
N VAL A 179 -3.14 15.86 1.20
CA VAL A 179 -3.30 16.10 2.65
C VAL A 179 -2.97 17.53 3.02
N GLY A 180 -3.64 18.03 4.05
CA GLY A 180 -3.37 19.31 4.69
C GLY A 180 -3.32 19.21 6.22
N HIS A 181 -3.24 20.39 6.87
CA HIS A 181 -3.33 20.61 8.32
C HIS A 181 -2.09 20.14 9.11
N ALA A 182 -1.68 18.90 8.90
CA ALA A 182 -0.42 18.36 9.42
C ALA A 182 0.22 17.56 8.31
N TRP A 183 1.55 17.57 8.26
CA TRP A 183 2.33 16.76 7.33
C TRP A 183 3.44 16.04 8.09
N PHE A 184 3.73 14.80 7.71
CA PHE A 184 4.85 14.02 8.20
C PHE A 184 5.38 13.13 7.08
N PHE A 185 6.68 13.19 6.80
CA PHE A 185 7.29 12.32 5.79
C PHE A 185 8.82 12.27 5.94
N ARG A 186 9.45 11.29 5.28
CA ARG A 186 10.91 11.26 5.13
C ARG A 186 11.37 12.51 4.41
N LYS A 187 12.35 13.23 4.98
CA LYS A 187 12.89 14.49 4.45
C LYS A 187 13.15 14.43 2.95
N ARG A 188 13.66 13.31 2.42
CA ARG A 188 13.93 13.10 0.98
C ARG A 188 12.75 13.42 0.06
N HIS A 189 11.51 13.23 0.50
CA HIS A 189 10.31 13.47 -0.31
C HIS A 189 10.06 14.96 -0.58
N ILE A 190 10.63 15.88 0.21
CA ILE A 190 10.50 17.33 -0.05
C ILE A 190 11.10 17.73 -1.39
N ASN A 191 12.08 16.98 -1.90
CA ASN A 191 12.72 17.27 -3.18
C ASN A 191 11.70 17.30 -4.34
N PHE A 192 10.67 16.46 -4.29
CA PHE A 192 9.69 16.37 -5.37
C PHE A 192 8.92 17.67 -5.58
N MET A 193 8.56 18.35 -4.49
CA MET A 193 7.83 19.64 -4.50
C MET A 193 8.52 20.73 -5.33
N TRP A 194 9.82 20.60 -5.60
CA TRP A 194 10.62 21.61 -6.29
C TRP A 194 11.14 21.13 -7.65
N ARG A 195 10.66 19.99 -8.14
CA ARG A 195 11.03 19.48 -9.47
C ARG A 195 10.36 20.23 -10.61
N GLU A 196 9.18 20.78 -10.37
CA GLU A 196 8.45 21.61 -11.31
C GLU A 196 7.92 22.85 -10.59
N GLU A 197 7.69 23.93 -11.35
CA GLU A 197 7.11 25.15 -10.82
C GLU A 197 5.60 24.95 -10.57
N PRO A 198 5.06 25.42 -9.43
CA PRO A 198 3.63 25.34 -9.18
C PRO A 198 2.85 26.26 -10.13
N ALA A 199 1.64 25.83 -10.52
CA ALA A 199 0.78 26.64 -11.39
C ALA A 199 0.38 27.98 -10.75
N PHE A 200 0.32 28.04 -9.42
CA PHE A 200 0.01 29.23 -8.63
C PHE A 200 0.86 29.27 -7.38
N TRP A 201 1.38 30.45 -7.05
CA TRP A 201 2.16 30.69 -5.83
C TRP A 201 1.30 31.15 -4.65
N ASP A 202 0.08 31.61 -4.90
CA ASP A 202 -0.78 32.15 -3.85
C ASP A 202 -1.53 31.09 -3.03
N ASN A 203 -1.62 29.85 -3.53
CA ASN A 203 -2.36 28.74 -2.91
C ASN A 203 -2.00 27.39 -3.55
N GLY A 204 -2.23 26.29 -2.84
CA GLY A 204 -2.22 24.94 -3.39
C GLY A 204 -0.89 24.22 -3.27
N GLU A 205 -0.07 24.63 -2.30
CA GLU A 205 1.18 23.97 -1.93
C GLU A 205 0.94 22.52 -1.50
N ASP A 206 -0.18 22.26 -0.83
CA ASP A 206 -0.61 20.95 -0.39
C ASP A 206 -1.00 20.04 -1.57
N ILE A 207 -1.77 20.58 -2.52
CA ILE A 207 -2.12 19.91 -3.78
C ILE A 207 -0.85 19.61 -4.59
N HIS A 208 0.03 20.61 -4.72
CA HIS A 208 1.25 20.52 -5.50
C HIS A 208 2.24 19.51 -4.91
N LEU A 209 2.46 19.52 -3.59
CA LEU A 209 3.34 18.55 -2.92
C LEU A 209 2.89 17.11 -3.19
N SER A 210 1.61 16.81 -2.97
CA SER A 210 1.08 15.46 -3.18
C SER A 210 1.17 15.02 -4.64
N TYR A 211 0.84 15.90 -5.59
CA TYR A 211 0.96 15.54 -7.01
C TYR A 211 2.41 15.37 -7.44
N MET A 212 3.32 16.28 -7.07
CA MET A 212 4.73 16.18 -7.44
C MET A 212 5.38 14.93 -6.85
N ALA A 213 5.08 14.59 -5.58
CA ALA A 213 5.57 13.38 -4.94
C ALA A 213 5.14 12.12 -5.70
N LEU A 214 3.87 12.06 -6.13
CA LEU A 214 3.35 10.96 -6.92
C LEU A 214 3.99 10.90 -8.31
N LYS A 215 3.97 12.01 -9.06
CA LYS A 215 4.46 12.12 -10.44
C LYS A 215 5.92 11.71 -10.57
N HIS A 216 6.76 12.21 -9.66
CA HIS A 216 8.22 12.13 -9.78
C HIS A 216 8.87 11.05 -8.93
N GLY A 217 8.15 10.55 -7.93
CA GLY A 217 8.67 9.58 -6.96
C GLY A 217 7.85 8.31 -6.84
N GLY A 218 6.65 8.25 -7.45
CA GLY A 218 5.66 7.22 -7.12
C GLY A 218 5.25 7.25 -5.65
N VAL A 219 5.49 8.37 -4.95
CA VAL A 219 5.26 8.50 -3.51
C VAL A 219 3.82 8.93 -3.28
N GLU A 220 3.05 8.04 -2.67
CA GLU A 220 1.64 8.28 -2.41
C GLU A 220 1.41 9.19 -1.19
N THR A 221 0.16 9.62 -1.04
CA THR A 221 -0.29 10.46 0.07
C THR A 221 -1.28 9.68 0.93
N PHE A 222 -1.10 9.73 2.24
CA PHE A 222 -1.89 8.95 3.18
C PHE A 222 -2.38 9.75 4.38
N VAL A 223 -3.47 9.29 4.98
CA VAL A 223 -3.90 9.68 6.32
C VAL A 223 -3.65 8.49 7.25
N PRO A 224 -2.77 8.63 8.27
CA PRO A 224 -2.60 7.63 9.32
C PRO A 224 -3.93 7.32 10.03
N PRO A 225 -4.08 6.17 10.70
CA PRO A 225 -5.27 5.81 11.46
C PRO A 225 -5.75 6.94 12.39
N HIS A 226 -7.02 7.32 12.27
CA HIS A 226 -7.73 8.23 13.18
C HIS A 226 -8.96 7.49 13.72
N PRO A 227 -8.79 6.53 14.65
CA PRO A 227 -9.91 5.76 15.18
C PRO A 227 -10.82 6.62 16.05
N GLU A 228 -12.14 6.42 15.95
CA GLU A 228 -13.15 7.17 16.72
C GLU A 228 -12.96 7.04 18.25
N HIS A 229 -12.43 5.91 18.70
CA HIS A 229 -12.32 5.57 20.13
C HIS A 229 -10.90 5.74 20.70
N ASP A 230 -9.96 6.25 19.91
CA ASP A 230 -8.62 6.59 20.39
C ASP A 230 -8.12 7.88 19.72
N GLU A 231 -8.59 9.02 20.24
CA GLU A 231 -8.18 10.34 19.79
C GLU A 231 -6.69 10.61 20.02
N THR A 232 -5.99 9.84 20.87
CA THR A 232 -4.57 10.11 21.17
C THR A 232 -3.67 10.03 19.94
N LEU A 233 -4.12 9.31 18.90
CA LEU A 233 -3.47 9.15 17.61
C LEU A 233 -3.74 10.27 16.60
N TRP A 234 -4.63 11.22 16.92
CA TRP A 234 -5.10 12.20 15.96
C TRP A 234 -4.12 13.36 15.76
N SER A 235 -4.08 13.86 14.52
CA SER A 235 -3.27 15.03 14.15
C SER A 235 -3.74 16.35 14.75
N CYS A 236 -4.97 16.42 15.27
CA CYS A 236 -5.52 17.63 15.88
C CYS A 236 -6.53 17.30 16.98
N ARG A 237 -6.49 18.07 18.08
CA ARG A 237 -7.56 18.11 19.08
C ARG A 237 -8.83 18.74 18.46
N PRO A 238 -9.99 18.05 18.45
CA PRO A 238 -11.16 18.53 17.70
C PRO A 238 -11.77 19.84 18.22
N ASP A 239 -11.79 20.05 19.54
CA ASP A 239 -12.29 21.28 20.19
C ASP A 239 -11.45 22.51 19.80
N PHE A 240 -10.13 22.34 19.72
CA PHE A 240 -9.19 23.39 19.34
C PHE A 240 -9.33 23.73 17.86
N GLY A 241 -9.13 22.74 16.97
CA GLY A 241 -9.11 22.95 15.53
C GLY A 241 -10.44 23.49 14.97
N LYS A 242 -11.58 23.00 15.48
CA LYS A 242 -12.91 23.51 15.08
C LYS A 242 -13.13 24.96 15.53
N THR A 243 -12.56 25.37 16.66
CA THR A 243 -12.75 26.71 17.21
C THR A 243 -11.84 27.72 16.53
N VAL A 244 -10.53 27.44 16.48
CA VAL A 244 -9.50 28.35 15.93
C VAL A 244 -9.62 28.48 14.41
N GLY A 245 -9.83 27.37 13.70
CA GLY A 245 -10.01 27.37 12.24
C GLY A 245 -11.26 28.11 11.74
N ARG A 246 -12.24 28.37 12.63
CA ARG A 246 -13.46 29.14 12.29
C ARG A 246 -13.34 30.64 12.56
N MET A 247 -12.27 31.12 13.19
CA MET A 247 -12.06 32.55 13.43
C MET A 247 -11.89 33.35 12.12
N LYS A 248 -12.05 34.68 12.17
CA LYS A 248 -12.22 35.57 10.98
C LYS A 248 -11.00 35.69 10.04
N VAL A 249 -9.86 35.05 10.36
CA VAL A 249 -8.58 35.17 9.63
C VAL A 249 -8.29 33.97 8.71
N ALA A 250 -9.21 32.99 8.62
CA ALA A 250 -8.96 31.78 7.84
C ALA A 250 -8.97 32.03 6.31
N THR A 251 -7.88 31.66 5.62
CA THR A 251 -7.65 31.93 4.19
C THR A 251 -8.70 31.31 3.26
N TYR A 252 -9.34 30.20 3.66
CA TYR A 252 -10.42 29.57 2.87
C TYR A 252 -11.66 30.45 2.69
N LYS A 253 -11.80 31.52 3.48
CA LYS A 253 -12.94 32.46 3.41
C LYS A 253 -12.75 33.58 2.38
N THR A 254 -11.61 33.62 1.67
CA THR A 254 -11.37 34.59 0.59
C THR A 254 -12.16 34.21 -0.67
N LYS A 255 -12.63 35.22 -1.42
CA LYS A 255 -13.67 35.08 -2.46
C LYS A 255 -13.29 34.14 -3.63
N ASP A 256 -11.99 33.92 -3.87
CA ASP A 256 -11.46 33.15 -5.02
C ASP A 256 -10.80 31.81 -4.63
N HIS A 257 -10.79 31.44 -3.34
CA HIS A 257 -10.01 30.30 -2.83
C HIS A 257 -10.36 28.96 -3.49
N ARG A 258 -11.65 28.70 -3.73
CA ARG A 258 -12.12 27.42 -4.29
C ARG A 258 -11.88 27.32 -5.80
N ASP A 259 -11.96 28.44 -6.50
CA ASP A 259 -11.82 28.49 -7.95
C ASP A 259 -10.36 28.29 -8.35
N THR A 260 -9.41 28.96 -7.66
CA THR A 260 -7.97 28.74 -7.88
C THR A 260 -7.56 27.29 -7.61
N ARG A 261 -8.01 26.69 -6.51
CA ARG A 261 -7.69 25.28 -6.22
C ARG A 261 -8.28 24.32 -7.25
N SER A 262 -9.47 24.64 -7.78
CA SER A 262 -10.07 23.84 -8.87
C SER A 262 -9.26 23.96 -10.17
N GLN A 263 -8.73 25.14 -10.48
CA GLN A 263 -7.82 25.33 -11.62
C GLN A 263 -6.53 24.53 -11.46
N ILE A 264 -5.93 24.53 -10.26
CA ILE A 264 -4.73 23.72 -9.95
C ILE A 264 -5.02 22.24 -10.18
N VAL A 265 -6.10 21.72 -9.59
CA VAL A 265 -6.48 20.30 -9.76
C VAL A 265 -6.69 19.99 -11.25
N ASN A 266 -7.49 20.78 -11.96
CA ASN A 266 -7.76 20.54 -13.38
C ASN A 266 -6.49 20.58 -14.24
N ARG A 267 -5.55 21.48 -13.93
CA ARG A 267 -4.27 21.56 -14.62
C ARG A 267 -3.46 20.28 -14.41
N TYR A 268 -3.38 19.79 -13.18
CA TYR A 268 -2.65 18.57 -12.87
C TYR A 268 -3.35 17.30 -13.40
N LEU A 269 -4.68 17.26 -13.43
CA LEU A 269 -5.43 16.19 -14.12
C LEU A 269 -5.09 16.16 -15.61
N ALA A 270 -5.04 17.32 -16.27
CA ALA A 270 -4.64 17.42 -17.67
C ALA A 270 -3.17 17.04 -17.91
N ASP A 271 -2.33 17.20 -16.89
CA ASP A 271 -0.91 16.79 -16.88
C ASP A 271 -0.72 15.30 -16.47
N GLY A 272 -1.81 14.56 -16.28
CA GLY A 272 -1.79 13.11 -16.03
C GLY A 272 -1.84 12.71 -14.56
N TRP A 273 -2.27 13.59 -13.65
CA TRP A 273 -2.52 13.21 -12.26
C TRP A 273 -3.62 12.14 -12.19
N GLN A 274 -3.22 10.93 -11.80
CA GLN A 274 -4.14 9.84 -11.52
C GLN A 274 -4.71 10.01 -10.11
N GLN A 275 -5.98 10.37 -10.02
CA GLN A 275 -6.68 10.51 -8.73
C GLN A 275 -6.78 9.16 -8.02
N VAL A 276 -6.98 9.16 -6.70
CA VAL A 276 -7.13 7.95 -5.90
C VAL A 276 -8.21 7.06 -6.48
N TRP A 277 -9.38 7.56 -6.88
CA TRP A 277 -10.40 6.73 -7.51
C TRP A 277 -9.90 6.00 -8.77
N GLN A 278 -9.02 6.61 -9.56
CA GLN A 278 -8.41 5.99 -10.74
C GLN A 278 -7.29 5.01 -10.36
N ARG A 279 -6.51 5.31 -9.30
CA ARG A 279 -5.44 4.45 -8.79
C ARG A 279 -5.97 3.25 -8.02
N VAL A 280 -6.95 3.47 -7.14
CA VAL A 280 -7.73 2.47 -6.39
C VAL A 280 -8.63 1.67 -7.33
N SER A 281 -9.16 2.23 -8.42
CA SER A 281 -9.77 1.40 -9.48
C SER A 281 -8.76 0.46 -10.17
N LYS A 282 -7.45 0.69 -10.00
CA LYS A 282 -6.38 -0.21 -10.43
C LYS A 282 -5.75 -1.03 -9.28
N SER A 283 -5.89 -0.66 -8.00
CA SER A 283 -5.21 -1.34 -6.90
C SER A 283 -6.05 -1.74 -5.67
N ASP A 284 -7.20 -1.12 -5.36
CA ASP A 284 -7.86 -1.38 -4.05
C ASP A 284 -9.40 -1.29 -4.01
N THR A 285 -10.05 -0.99 -5.14
CA THR A 285 -11.44 -1.39 -5.40
C THR A 285 -11.45 -2.15 -6.70
N ARG A 286 -10.81 -3.32 -6.70
CA ARG A 286 -11.35 -4.34 -7.58
C ARG A 286 -12.77 -4.60 -7.07
N GLN A 287 -13.78 -4.11 -7.78
CA GLN A 287 -14.83 -5.08 -8.13
C GLN A 287 -14.05 -6.18 -8.82
N ARG A 288 -13.55 -7.17 -8.06
CA ARG A 288 -12.73 -8.21 -8.67
C ARG A 288 -13.66 -8.84 -9.67
N GLN A 289 -13.36 -8.62 -10.94
CA GLN A 289 -14.05 -9.29 -12.00
C GLN A 289 -13.29 -10.58 -12.22
N PHE A 290 -14.05 -11.66 -12.28
CA PHE A 290 -13.50 -13.00 -12.37
C PHE A 290 -12.46 -13.14 -13.50
N LYS A 291 -12.72 -12.48 -14.64
CA LYS A 291 -11.85 -12.48 -15.82
C LYS A 291 -10.57 -11.67 -15.63
N THR A 292 -10.66 -10.44 -15.12
CA THR A 292 -9.51 -9.55 -14.96
C THR A 292 -8.53 -10.07 -13.90
N GLU A 293 -9.03 -10.84 -12.93
CA GLU A 293 -8.17 -11.49 -11.95
C GLU A 293 -7.26 -12.55 -12.58
N LEU A 294 -7.78 -13.34 -13.51
CA LEU A 294 -6.97 -14.30 -14.26
C LEU A 294 -5.90 -13.56 -15.07
N GLU A 295 -6.28 -12.46 -15.72
CA GLU A 295 -5.35 -11.61 -16.48
C GLU A 295 -4.23 -11.04 -15.58
N TRP A 296 -4.53 -10.71 -14.32
CA TRP A 296 -3.53 -10.24 -13.36
C TRP A 296 -2.50 -11.33 -12.99
N PHE A 297 -2.93 -12.58 -12.80
CA PHE A 297 -2.02 -13.69 -12.60
C PHE A 297 -1.25 -14.07 -13.87
N ASN A 298 -1.87 -13.94 -15.04
CA ASN A 298 -1.17 -14.10 -16.32
C ASN A 298 -0.07 -13.06 -16.49
N GLN A 299 -0.31 -11.81 -16.09
CA GLN A 299 0.71 -10.77 -16.10
C GLN A 299 1.90 -11.14 -15.21
N LYS A 300 1.66 -11.69 -14.01
CA LYS A 300 2.72 -12.19 -13.13
C LYS A 300 3.56 -13.29 -13.77
N LEU A 301 2.90 -14.26 -14.43
CA LEU A 301 3.57 -15.33 -15.16
C LEU A 301 4.44 -14.75 -16.29
N SER A 302 3.90 -13.81 -17.06
CA SER A 302 4.58 -13.12 -18.15
C SER A 302 5.78 -12.29 -17.68
N ASP A 303 5.66 -11.63 -16.53
CA ASP A 303 6.72 -10.77 -15.97
C ASP A 303 7.80 -11.57 -15.22
N HIS A 304 7.70 -12.90 -15.21
CA HIS A 304 8.56 -13.77 -14.41
C HIS A 304 8.57 -13.43 -12.91
N GLN A 305 7.47 -12.86 -12.40
CA GLN A 305 7.28 -12.62 -10.98
C GLN A 305 6.92 -13.94 -10.28
N SER A 306 7.70 -14.35 -9.27
CA SER A 306 7.38 -15.51 -8.45
C SER A 306 6.16 -15.26 -7.56
N PHE A 307 5.23 -16.21 -7.55
CA PHE A 307 4.06 -16.21 -6.68
C PHE A 307 3.54 -17.62 -6.43
N SER A 308 2.71 -17.76 -5.42
CA SER A 308 2.09 -19.02 -5.05
C SER A 308 0.59 -18.82 -5.02
N LEU A 309 -0.15 -19.67 -5.73
CA LEU A 309 -1.60 -19.63 -5.72
C LEU A 309 -2.13 -20.98 -5.26
N VAL A 310 -2.87 -20.94 -4.17
CA VAL A 310 -3.41 -22.12 -3.49
C VAL A 310 -4.92 -22.00 -3.43
N ARG A 311 -5.69 -23.04 -3.77
CA ARG A 311 -7.15 -22.92 -3.86
C ARG A 311 -7.80 -23.86 -2.84
N PHE A 312 -8.55 -23.30 -1.91
CA PHE A 312 -9.36 -24.04 -0.94
C PHE A 312 -10.78 -24.13 -1.49
N GLY A 313 -11.13 -25.29 -2.04
CA GLY A 313 -12.50 -25.59 -2.45
C GLY A 313 -13.34 -26.04 -1.26
N ASP A 314 -14.57 -26.45 -1.55
CA ASP A 314 -15.49 -26.96 -0.52
C ASP A 314 -14.90 -28.18 0.21
N GLY A 315 -14.18 -29.06 -0.50
CA GLY A 315 -13.56 -30.26 0.08
C GLY A 315 -12.46 -29.96 1.09
N GLU A 316 -11.52 -29.08 0.72
CA GLU A 316 -10.44 -28.65 1.61
C GLU A 316 -11.00 -27.94 2.85
N MET A 317 -12.04 -27.12 2.69
CA MET A 317 -12.68 -26.43 3.82
C MET A 317 -13.43 -27.37 4.76
N LEU A 318 -14.04 -28.45 4.27
CA LEU A 318 -14.65 -29.49 5.12
C LEU A 318 -13.61 -30.15 6.01
N VAL A 319 -12.46 -30.53 5.44
CA VAL A 319 -11.35 -31.12 6.20
C VAL A 319 -10.85 -30.14 7.26
N ILE A 320 -10.58 -28.88 6.90
CA ILE A 320 -10.16 -27.84 7.85
C ILE A 320 -11.15 -27.68 9.02
N ASN A 321 -12.45 -27.68 8.72
CA ASN A 321 -13.50 -27.52 9.75
C ASN A 321 -13.72 -28.77 10.62
N GLY A 322 -12.94 -29.84 10.40
CA GLY A 322 -13.07 -31.08 11.16
C GLY A 322 -14.31 -31.90 10.77
N GLU A 323 -14.87 -31.67 9.58
CA GLU A 323 -16.03 -32.41 9.08
C GLU A 323 -15.59 -33.68 8.35
N ALA A 324 -16.15 -34.84 8.71
CA ALA A 324 -15.80 -36.11 8.08
C ALA A 324 -16.07 -36.10 6.57
N VAL A 325 -15.11 -36.59 5.78
CA VAL A 325 -15.20 -36.68 4.33
C VAL A 325 -14.68 -38.05 3.87
N ASP A 326 -15.42 -38.73 3.00
CA ASP A 326 -14.94 -39.94 2.33
C ASP A 326 -15.23 -39.85 0.82
N LEU A 327 -14.19 -39.48 0.06
CA LEU A 327 -14.23 -39.43 -1.40
C LEU A 327 -13.31 -40.50 -2.02
N SER A 328 -13.01 -41.55 -1.26
CA SER A 328 -12.13 -42.65 -1.70
C SER A 328 -12.67 -43.42 -2.91
N GLU A 329 -13.99 -43.46 -3.10
CA GLU A 329 -14.66 -44.08 -4.26
C GLU A 329 -14.91 -43.10 -5.42
N LYS A 330 -14.65 -41.81 -5.24
CA LYS A 330 -14.91 -40.80 -6.25
C LYS A 330 -13.73 -40.70 -7.24
N CYS A 331 -14.04 -40.83 -8.52
CA CYS A 331 -13.05 -40.74 -9.61
C CYS A 331 -11.87 -41.71 -9.36
N ASN A 332 -10.64 -41.19 -9.30
CA ASN A 332 -9.43 -41.99 -9.11
C ASN A 332 -9.07 -42.22 -7.63
N GLY A 333 -9.97 -41.88 -6.69
CA GLY A 333 -9.74 -41.98 -5.25
C GLY A 333 -9.13 -40.70 -4.69
N GLU A 334 -9.99 -39.70 -4.42
CA GLU A 334 -9.60 -38.36 -3.93
C GLU A 334 -9.11 -38.42 -2.46
N HIS A 335 -9.74 -37.70 -1.52
CA HIS A 335 -9.31 -37.67 -0.13
C HIS A 335 -10.36 -38.29 0.81
N LYS A 336 -9.86 -38.84 1.92
CA LYS A 336 -10.63 -39.26 3.07
C LYS A 336 -10.08 -38.56 4.31
N TYR A 337 -10.99 -38.08 5.14
CA TYR A 337 -10.69 -37.48 6.44
C TYR A 337 -11.64 -38.06 7.50
N THR A 338 -11.05 -38.63 8.54
CA THR A 338 -11.74 -39.24 9.68
C THR A 338 -11.46 -38.41 10.94
N PRO A 339 -12.42 -37.60 11.42
CA PRO A 339 -12.23 -36.77 12.61
C PRO A 339 -11.82 -37.61 13.82
N GLY A 340 -10.80 -37.16 14.54
CA GLY A 340 -10.24 -37.87 15.70
C GLY A 340 -9.29 -39.03 15.38
N ASP A 341 -9.03 -39.35 14.11
CA ASP A 341 -7.90 -40.21 13.75
C ASP A 341 -6.58 -39.43 13.90
N GLU A 342 -5.62 -39.98 14.64
CA GLU A 342 -4.39 -39.25 14.99
C GLU A 342 -3.56 -38.84 13.77
N ARG A 343 -3.54 -39.68 12.72
CA ARG A 343 -2.77 -39.41 11.51
C ARG A 343 -3.45 -38.32 10.70
N ASP A 344 -4.75 -38.44 10.48
CA ASP A 344 -5.53 -37.44 9.73
C ASP A 344 -5.51 -36.06 10.40
N GLU A 345 -5.64 -36.01 11.74
CA GLU A 345 -5.57 -34.75 12.51
C GLU A 345 -4.19 -34.08 12.40
N SER A 346 -3.12 -34.86 12.38
CA SER A 346 -1.76 -34.32 12.23
C SER A 346 -1.58 -33.60 10.88
N TYR A 347 -2.08 -34.18 9.79
CA TYR A 347 -2.04 -33.58 8.47
C TYR A 347 -3.07 -32.45 8.31
N ARG A 348 -4.22 -32.55 8.98
CA ARG A 348 -5.19 -31.44 9.04
C ARG A 348 -4.55 -30.20 9.64
N SER A 349 -3.72 -30.33 10.67
CA SER A 349 -3.00 -29.19 11.24
C SER A 349 -2.07 -28.52 10.22
N VAL A 350 -1.40 -29.28 9.35
CA VAL A 350 -0.59 -28.73 8.25
C VAL A 350 -1.45 -28.00 7.23
N LEU A 351 -2.61 -28.57 6.88
CA LEU A 351 -3.58 -27.93 5.99
C LEU A 351 -4.13 -26.63 6.59
N GLU A 352 -4.47 -26.58 7.88
CA GLU A 352 -4.88 -25.36 8.59
C GLU A 352 -3.77 -24.30 8.57
N GLN A 353 -2.53 -24.71 8.83
CA GLN A 353 -1.38 -23.81 8.74
C GLN A 353 -1.23 -23.23 7.32
N SER A 354 -1.49 -24.03 6.28
CA SER A 354 -1.44 -23.55 4.88
C SER A 354 -2.50 -22.48 4.58
N LEU A 355 -3.65 -22.49 5.27
CA LEU A 355 -4.68 -21.46 5.15
C LEU A 355 -4.29 -20.17 5.88
N LEU A 356 -3.62 -20.30 7.03
CA LEU A 356 -3.22 -19.17 7.89
C LEU A 356 -1.85 -18.57 7.52
N PHE A 357 -1.07 -19.24 6.68
CA PHE A 357 0.26 -18.79 6.28
C PHE A 357 0.19 -17.43 5.56
N ARG A 358 0.95 -16.45 6.05
CA ARG A 358 1.01 -15.09 5.50
C ARG A 358 2.34 -14.84 4.84
N HIS A 359 2.30 -14.56 3.54
CA HIS A 359 3.49 -14.16 2.78
C HIS A 359 3.08 -13.25 1.61
N PRO A 360 3.84 -12.19 1.27
CA PRO A 360 3.44 -11.22 0.23
C PRO A 360 3.14 -11.83 -1.14
N GLN A 361 3.77 -12.96 -1.48
CA GLN A 361 3.60 -13.66 -2.75
C GLN A 361 2.64 -14.86 -2.69
N TYR A 362 2.03 -15.15 -1.54
CA TYR A 362 1.18 -16.31 -1.32
C TYR A 362 -0.29 -15.88 -1.36
N PHE A 363 -1.04 -16.41 -2.34
CA PHE A 363 -2.41 -16.05 -2.63
C PHE A 363 -3.35 -17.23 -2.35
N ILE A 364 -4.47 -16.95 -1.69
CA ILE A 364 -5.46 -17.94 -1.26
C ILE A 364 -6.75 -17.77 -2.04
N GLY A 365 -7.05 -18.75 -2.89
CA GLY A 365 -8.33 -18.93 -3.54
C GLY A 365 -9.38 -19.47 -2.57
N LEU A 366 -10.47 -18.74 -2.32
CA LEU A 366 -11.60 -19.17 -1.48
C LEU A 366 -12.90 -19.35 -2.29
N PRO A 367 -13.89 -20.11 -1.78
CA PRO A 367 -15.19 -20.27 -2.42
C PRO A 367 -15.95 -18.95 -2.60
N CYS A 368 -16.51 -18.77 -3.80
CA CYS A 368 -17.25 -17.58 -4.24
C CYS A 368 -18.64 -17.42 -3.58
N ARG A 369 -19.09 -16.18 -3.37
CA ARG A 369 -20.47 -15.87 -2.92
C ARG A 369 -21.55 -16.57 -3.74
N CYS A 370 -21.45 -16.54 -5.07
CA CYS A 370 -22.41 -17.22 -5.97
C CYS A 370 -22.35 -18.76 -5.95
N CYS A 371 -21.46 -19.32 -5.13
CA CYS A 371 -21.21 -20.76 -5.00
C CYS A 371 -21.70 -21.25 -3.64
N VAL A 372 -21.42 -20.50 -2.57
CA VAL A 372 -21.70 -20.90 -1.19
C VAL A 372 -22.64 -19.96 -0.42
N GLY A 373 -23.05 -18.85 -1.02
CA GLY A 373 -23.82 -17.78 -0.38
C GLY A 373 -22.95 -16.78 0.39
N ASP A 374 -23.49 -15.59 0.65
CA ASP A 374 -22.74 -14.48 1.24
C ASP A 374 -22.20 -14.79 2.63
N GLN A 375 -23.06 -15.29 3.53
CA GLN A 375 -22.68 -15.58 4.91
C GLN A 375 -21.59 -16.64 5.03
N HIS A 376 -21.60 -17.65 4.17
CA HIS A 376 -20.56 -18.68 4.18
C HIS A 376 -19.26 -18.12 3.60
N CYS A 377 -19.33 -17.37 2.49
CA CYS A 377 -18.16 -16.71 1.90
C CYS A 377 -17.44 -15.79 2.90
N GLU A 378 -18.18 -14.93 3.62
CA GLU A 378 -17.60 -14.05 4.65
C GLU A 378 -16.96 -14.83 5.79
N ARG A 379 -17.57 -15.94 6.21
CA ARG A 379 -17.03 -16.79 7.26
C ARG A 379 -15.70 -17.42 6.85
N LEU A 380 -15.61 -17.94 5.62
CA LEU A 380 -14.38 -18.52 5.09
C LEU A 380 -13.27 -17.47 4.95
N ARG A 381 -13.62 -16.26 4.49
CA ARG A 381 -12.69 -15.11 4.44
C ARG A 381 -12.16 -14.77 5.84
N ALA A 382 -13.05 -14.61 6.81
CA ALA A 382 -12.67 -14.32 8.19
C ALA A 382 -11.81 -15.44 8.80
N GLN A 383 -12.15 -16.70 8.55
CA GLN A 383 -11.41 -17.88 9.01
C GLN A 383 -9.98 -17.91 8.45
N SER A 384 -9.78 -17.50 7.20
CA SER A 384 -8.45 -17.45 6.59
C SER A 384 -7.49 -16.46 7.26
N GLN A 385 -8.03 -15.43 7.92
CA GLN A 385 -7.27 -14.32 8.51
C GLN A 385 -6.28 -13.67 7.53
N GLN A 386 -6.54 -13.76 6.23
CA GLN A 386 -5.69 -13.13 5.22
C GLN A 386 -6.14 -11.68 4.98
N PRO A 387 -5.20 -10.77 4.68
CA PRO A 387 -5.55 -9.48 4.09
C PRO A 387 -6.27 -9.68 2.76
N ASP A 388 -7.24 -8.81 2.42
CA ASP A 388 -8.02 -8.97 1.17
C ASP A 388 -7.11 -9.07 -0.05
N ALA A 389 -6.03 -8.28 -0.11
CA ALA A 389 -5.05 -8.30 -1.21
C ALA A 389 -4.42 -9.69 -1.51
N GLN A 390 -4.42 -10.63 -0.55
CA GLN A 390 -3.91 -11.99 -0.70
C GLN A 390 -5.00 -13.03 -0.97
N LEU A 391 -6.27 -12.64 -0.90
CA LEU A 391 -7.39 -13.52 -1.24
C LEU A 391 -7.64 -13.49 -2.74
N THR A 392 -8.17 -14.57 -3.32
CA THR A 392 -8.72 -14.64 -4.68
C THR A 392 -9.76 -15.77 -4.77
N TRP A 393 -10.23 -16.17 -5.96
CA TRP A 393 -11.23 -17.25 -6.10
C TRP A 393 -10.58 -18.64 -6.13
N ALA A 394 -11.15 -19.58 -5.38
CA ALA A 394 -10.86 -21.01 -5.53
C ALA A 394 -11.20 -21.54 -6.93
N ASN A 395 -12.09 -20.85 -7.65
CA ASN A 395 -12.52 -21.19 -8.99
C ASN A 395 -11.76 -20.45 -10.11
N LEU A 396 -10.66 -19.73 -9.82
CA LEU A 396 -10.01 -18.82 -10.76
C LEU A 396 -9.77 -19.41 -12.16
N PHE A 397 -9.36 -20.68 -12.26
CA PHE A 397 -9.02 -21.33 -13.54
C PHE A 397 -10.18 -22.07 -14.21
N VAL A 398 -11.34 -22.15 -13.57
CA VAL A 398 -12.48 -22.97 -14.02
C VAL A 398 -13.68 -22.12 -14.44
N ASN A 399 -14.78 -22.77 -14.80
CA ASN A 399 -16.04 -22.11 -15.20
C ASN A 399 -15.81 -21.13 -16.38
N ALA A 400 -16.28 -19.88 -16.30
CA ALA A 400 -16.14 -18.88 -17.37
C ALA A 400 -14.69 -18.49 -17.68
N ASN A 401 -13.76 -18.75 -16.76
CA ASN A 401 -12.34 -18.53 -17.00
C ASN A 401 -11.66 -19.71 -17.69
N TYR A 402 -12.25 -20.90 -17.74
CA TYR A 402 -11.59 -22.07 -18.31
C TYR A 402 -11.18 -21.90 -19.78
N PRO A 403 -12.05 -21.41 -20.71
CA PRO A 403 -11.61 -21.15 -22.08
C PRO A 403 -10.48 -20.11 -22.16
N ARG A 404 -10.56 -19.06 -21.33
CA ARG A 404 -9.51 -18.03 -21.26
C ARG A 404 -8.20 -18.56 -20.72
N PHE A 405 -8.25 -19.45 -19.73
CA PHE A 405 -7.09 -20.13 -19.17
C PHE A 405 -6.36 -20.90 -20.28
N LEU A 406 -7.10 -21.66 -21.10
CA LEU A 406 -6.54 -22.35 -22.26
C LEU A 406 -5.92 -21.38 -23.28
N GLU A 407 -6.61 -20.29 -23.60
CA GLU A 407 -6.19 -19.34 -24.64
C GLU A 407 -5.05 -18.39 -24.22
N SER A 408 -4.93 -18.06 -22.93
CA SER A 408 -4.07 -16.97 -22.45
C SER A 408 -3.10 -17.36 -21.34
N THR A 409 -3.42 -18.35 -20.51
CA THR A 409 -2.51 -18.80 -19.44
C THR A 409 -1.57 -19.87 -19.95
N LEU A 410 -2.06 -20.89 -20.67
CA LEU A 410 -1.23 -22.00 -21.14
C LEU A 410 -0.09 -21.57 -22.08
N PRO A 411 -0.28 -20.64 -23.03
CA PRO A 411 0.84 -20.19 -23.88
C PRO A 411 2.01 -19.61 -23.09
N LEU A 412 1.76 -18.99 -21.94
CA LEU A 412 2.79 -18.40 -21.07
C LEU A 412 3.67 -19.47 -20.40
N LEU A 413 3.22 -20.73 -20.34
CA LEU A 413 3.99 -21.83 -19.77
C LEU A 413 5.06 -22.36 -20.75
N ASN A 414 4.93 -22.10 -22.05
CA ASN A 414 5.90 -22.57 -23.05
C ASN A 414 7.29 -21.97 -22.88
N ASP A 415 7.38 -20.75 -22.33
CA ASP A 415 8.64 -20.06 -22.08
C ASP A 415 9.19 -20.34 -20.67
N ARG A 416 8.63 -21.32 -19.95
CA ARG A 416 8.97 -21.65 -18.57
C ARG A 416 9.48 -23.09 -18.44
N GLN A 417 10.32 -23.33 -17.44
CA GLN A 417 10.59 -24.69 -16.97
C GLN A 417 9.44 -25.11 -16.05
N VAL A 418 8.69 -26.14 -16.45
CA VAL A 418 7.46 -26.55 -15.79
C VAL A 418 7.65 -27.91 -15.10
N VAL A 419 7.44 -27.92 -13.79
CA VAL A 419 7.45 -29.14 -12.97
C VAL A 419 6.01 -29.50 -12.62
N MET A 420 5.60 -30.75 -12.80
CA MET A 420 4.22 -31.17 -12.49
C MET A 420 4.13 -32.10 -11.28
N VAL A 421 3.14 -31.88 -10.42
CA VAL A 421 2.74 -32.83 -9.38
C VAL A 421 1.34 -33.33 -9.72
N CYS A 422 1.20 -34.60 -10.10
CA CYS A 422 -0.03 -35.12 -10.70
C CYS A 422 -0.24 -36.62 -10.43
N HIS A 423 -1.42 -37.13 -10.74
CA HIS A 423 -1.78 -38.53 -10.52
C HIS A 423 -0.84 -39.49 -11.27
N GLU A 424 -0.56 -40.66 -10.70
CA GLU A 424 0.34 -41.68 -11.27
C GLU A 424 -0.07 -42.17 -12.67
N GLN A 425 -1.35 -42.03 -13.03
CA GLN A 425 -1.89 -42.42 -14.34
C GLN A 425 -1.85 -41.30 -15.39
N ALA A 426 -1.38 -40.09 -15.05
CA ALA A 426 -1.40 -38.97 -15.97
C ALA A 426 -0.39 -39.14 -17.12
N THR A 427 -0.81 -38.89 -18.36
CA THR A 427 0.08 -38.79 -19.53
C THR A 427 0.31 -37.33 -19.90
N PHE A 428 1.33 -37.02 -20.70
CA PHE A 428 1.66 -35.63 -21.08
C PHE A 428 1.60 -35.38 -22.59
N ASP A 429 1.17 -36.37 -23.38
CA ASP A 429 1.18 -36.31 -24.84
C ASP A 429 0.31 -35.17 -25.40
N ASP A 430 -0.79 -34.84 -24.72
CA ASP A 430 -1.76 -33.83 -25.14
C ASP A 430 -1.58 -32.48 -24.41
N LEU A 431 -0.53 -32.32 -23.58
CA LEU A 431 -0.24 -31.03 -22.94
C LEU A 431 0.37 -30.04 -23.95
N PRO A 432 -0.09 -28.77 -23.99
CA PRO A 432 0.39 -27.79 -24.95
C PRO A 432 1.71 -27.11 -24.53
N PHE A 433 2.42 -27.66 -23.53
CA PHE A 433 3.70 -27.18 -23.02
C PHE A 433 4.55 -28.37 -22.55
N LYS A 434 5.87 -28.17 -22.48
CA LYS A 434 6.80 -29.22 -22.05
C LYS A 434 6.91 -29.31 -20.54
N VAL A 435 6.71 -30.51 -20.00
CA VAL A 435 7.03 -30.84 -18.60
C VAL A 435 8.51 -31.22 -18.50
N THR A 436 9.24 -30.58 -17.59
CA THR A 436 10.68 -30.78 -17.39
C THR A 436 10.99 -31.83 -16.34
N GLU A 437 10.12 -31.95 -15.34
CA GLU A 437 10.16 -32.96 -14.28
C GLU A 437 8.75 -33.19 -13.75
N ASP A 438 8.47 -34.37 -13.20
CA ASP A 438 7.20 -34.67 -12.58
C ASP A 438 7.28 -35.55 -11.32
N PHE A 439 6.32 -35.33 -10.43
CA PHE A 439 6.14 -36.07 -9.19
C PHE A 439 4.75 -36.70 -9.16
N ARG A 440 4.69 -38.00 -8.87
CA ARG A 440 3.46 -38.79 -8.95
C ARG A 440 2.81 -38.99 -7.58
N VAL A 441 1.49 -38.84 -7.57
CA VAL A 441 0.63 -39.10 -6.40
C VAL A 441 -0.30 -40.28 -6.64
N GLY A 442 -0.61 -41.00 -5.57
CA GLY A 442 -1.61 -42.06 -5.55
C GLY A 442 -2.96 -41.57 -5.03
N LYS A 443 -3.72 -42.50 -4.45
CA LYS A 443 -5.00 -42.23 -3.77
C LYS A 443 -4.77 -41.67 -2.39
N ASN A 444 -5.67 -40.81 -1.91
CA ASN A 444 -5.59 -40.21 -0.58
C ASN A 444 -4.21 -39.54 -0.30
N ALA A 445 -3.64 -38.94 -1.34
CA ALA A 445 -2.25 -38.48 -1.36
C ALA A 445 -1.85 -37.52 -0.24
N TRP A 446 -2.82 -36.78 0.32
CA TRP A 446 -2.57 -35.79 1.37
C TRP A 446 -2.03 -36.39 2.68
N THR A 447 -2.37 -37.65 3.01
CA THR A 447 -1.77 -38.37 4.14
C THR A 447 -0.78 -39.45 3.72
N GLU A 448 -0.91 -40.00 2.51
CA GLU A 448 -0.08 -41.11 2.04
C GLU A 448 1.21 -40.67 1.35
N ASP A 449 1.21 -39.52 0.68
CA ASP A 449 2.33 -39.06 -0.15
C ASP A 449 3.00 -37.77 0.35
N PHE A 450 2.43 -37.05 1.33
CA PHE A 450 2.92 -35.73 1.75
C PHE A 450 4.40 -35.72 2.16
N ASP A 451 4.80 -36.55 3.14
CA ASP A 451 6.17 -36.56 3.64
C ASP A 451 7.18 -36.97 2.55
N ARG A 452 6.82 -37.97 1.75
CA ARG A 452 7.65 -38.46 0.64
C ARG A 452 7.86 -37.35 -0.38
N LEU A 453 6.77 -36.75 -0.88
CA LEU A 453 6.84 -35.75 -1.94
C LEU A 453 7.44 -34.44 -1.49
N LEU A 454 7.18 -33.99 -0.27
CA LEU A 454 7.85 -32.81 0.26
C LEU A 454 9.36 -33.03 0.26
N LYS A 455 9.83 -34.21 0.68
CA LYS A 455 11.25 -34.56 0.65
C LYS A 455 11.81 -34.67 -0.78
N GLU A 456 11.13 -35.38 -1.68
CA GLU A 456 11.58 -35.56 -3.06
C GLU A 456 11.67 -34.23 -3.82
N ILE A 457 10.65 -33.37 -3.71
CA ILE A 457 10.66 -32.04 -4.34
C ILE A 457 11.74 -31.15 -3.73
N THR A 458 11.91 -31.20 -2.40
CA THR A 458 12.97 -30.44 -1.71
C THR A 458 14.35 -30.83 -2.23
N LEU A 459 14.66 -32.13 -2.28
CA LEU A 459 15.94 -32.63 -2.81
C LEU A 459 16.12 -32.22 -4.28
N PHE A 460 15.08 -32.33 -5.10
CA PHE A 460 15.15 -31.88 -6.49
C PHE A 460 15.48 -30.39 -6.61
N ILE A 461 14.85 -29.53 -5.80
CA ILE A 461 15.10 -28.09 -5.79
C ILE A 461 16.55 -27.80 -5.35
N GLU A 462 17.02 -28.45 -4.30
CA GLU A 462 18.34 -28.23 -3.72
C GLU A 462 19.47 -28.75 -4.63
N ASP A 463 19.37 -29.99 -5.09
CA ASP A 463 20.39 -30.66 -5.90
C ASP A 463 20.58 -29.98 -7.26
N ASN A 464 19.52 -29.36 -7.79
CA ASN A 464 19.55 -28.68 -9.09
C ASN A 464 19.54 -27.15 -8.99
N ASN A 465 19.56 -26.59 -7.77
CA ASN A 465 19.48 -25.15 -7.50
C ASN A 465 18.33 -24.45 -8.25
N ILE A 466 17.14 -25.04 -8.16
CA ILE A 466 15.97 -24.65 -8.94
C ILE A 466 15.43 -23.28 -8.50
N GLN A 467 15.43 -22.34 -9.45
CA GLN A 467 14.83 -21.00 -9.29
C GLN A 467 14.05 -20.62 -10.54
N ASN A 468 13.05 -19.74 -10.39
CA ASN A 468 12.18 -19.23 -11.46
C ASN A 468 11.41 -20.31 -12.25
N HIS A 469 11.31 -21.54 -11.73
CA HIS A 469 10.50 -22.59 -12.31
C HIS A 469 9.01 -22.40 -11.96
N VAL A 470 8.13 -23.01 -12.74
CA VAL A 470 6.69 -23.06 -12.47
C VAL A 470 6.33 -24.49 -12.06
N PHE A 471 5.96 -24.67 -10.81
CA PHE A 471 5.45 -25.93 -10.28
C PHE A 471 3.92 -25.92 -10.36
N ILE A 472 3.35 -26.91 -11.04
CA ILE A 472 1.91 -27.07 -11.25
C ILE A 472 1.43 -28.27 -10.43
N PHE A 473 0.48 -28.04 -9.52
CA PHE A 473 -0.08 -29.05 -8.63
C PHE A 473 -1.51 -29.41 -9.03
N CYS A 474 -1.71 -30.70 -9.31
CA CYS A 474 -2.98 -31.34 -9.61
C CYS A 474 -3.26 -32.45 -8.58
N ALA A 475 -3.11 -32.14 -7.28
CA ALA A 475 -3.09 -33.14 -6.21
C ALA A 475 -4.12 -32.90 -5.08
N GLY A 476 -5.18 -32.13 -5.34
CA GLY A 476 -6.23 -31.83 -4.34
C GLY A 476 -5.66 -31.22 -3.06
N VAL A 477 -6.15 -31.65 -1.89
CA VAL A 477 -5.72 -31.22 -0.54
C VAL A 477 -4.20 -31.19 -0.38
N LEU A 478 -3.49 -32.16 -0.96
CA LEU A 478 -2.03 -32.24 -0.88
C LEU A 478 -1.35 -30.99 -1.50
N SER A 479 -1.94 -30.41 -2.56
CA SER A 479 -1.44 -29.20 -3.21
C SER A 479 -1.32 -28.06 -2.21
N ASN A 480 -2.32 -27.87 -1.35
CA ASN A 480 -2.31 -26.78 -0.36
C ASN A 480 -1.15 -26.91 0.62
N MET A 481 -0.94 -28.14 1.12
CA MET A 481 0.09 -28.43 2.11
C MET A 481 1.51 -28.30 1.51
N LEU A 482 1.74 -28.86 0.31
CA LEU A 482 3.05 -28.79 -0.35
C LEU A 482 3.39 -27.36 -0.77
N ILE A 483 2.46 -26.65 -1.40
CA ILE A 483 2.72 -25.27 -1.85
C ILE A 483 3.06 -24.38 -0.66
N TYR A 484 2.39 -24.53 0.47
CA TYR A 484 2.75 -23.82 1.71
C TYR A 484 4.22 -24.07 2.09
N LYS A 485 4.62 -25.33 2.29
CA LYS A 485 5.99 -25.67 2.73
C LYS A 485 7.07 -25.25 1.73
N LEU A 486 6.77 -25.37 0.43
CA LEU A 486 7.69 -24.95 -0.62
C LEU A 486 7.79 -23.44 -0.76
N THR A 487 6.69 -22.70 -0.54
CA THR A 487 6.74 -21.23 -0.54
C THR A 487 7.52 -20.69 0.66
N GLU A 488 7.35 -21.31 1.82
CA GLU A 488 8.06 -20.96 3.07
C GLU A 488 9.58 -21.07 2.91
N THR A 489 10.05 -22.12 2.22
CA THR A 489 11.49 -22.42 2.12
C THR A 489 12.12 -21.93 0.81
N TYR A 490 11.38 -22.01 -0.31
CA TYR A 490 11.89 -21.76 -1.66
C TYR A 490 11.01 -20.73 -2.42
N PRO A 491 11.00 -19.46 -1.96
CA PRO A 491 10.09 -18.43 -2.47
C PRO A 491 10.35 -17.98 -3.92
N ASN A 492 11.49 -18.34 -4.51
CA ASN A 492 11.92 -17.88 -5.83
C ASN A 492 11.34 -18.69 -6.99
N ASN A 493 10.37 -19.57 -6.75
CA ASN A 493 9.65 -20.31 -7.77
C ASN A 493 8.17 -19.91 -7.77
N THR A 494 7.48 -20.21 -8.87
CA THR A 494 6.02 -20.06 -8.95
C THR A 494 5.36 -21.39 -8.62
N TYR A 495 4.36 -21.41 -7.74
CA TYR A 495 3.65 -22.61 -7.33
C TYR A 495 2.15 -22.45 -7.57
N LEU A 496 1.56 -23.28 -8.42
CA LEU A 496 0.16 -23.14 -8.85
C LEU A 496 -0.64 -24.39 -8.52
N ASP A 497 -1.62 -24.28 -7.64
CA ASP A 497 -2.69 -25.27 -7.56
C ASP A 497 -3.65 -25.06 -8.73
N THR A 498 -3.58 -25.94 -9.73
CA THR A 498 -4.46 -25.91 -10.90
C THR A 498 -5.61 -26.92 -10.80
N GLY A 499 -5.52 -27.87 -9.85
CA GLY A 499 -6.54 -28.88 -9.63
C GLY A 499 -6.80 -29.71 -10.88
N SER A 500 -8.06 -29.80 -11.30
CA SER A 500 -8.52 -30.72 -12.36
C SER A 500 -8.49 -30.15 -13.78
N VAL A 501 -7.96 -28.93 -13.98
CA VAL A 501 -8.05 -28.26 -15.30
C VAL A 501 -7.32 -29.01 -16.43
N PHE A 502 -6.34 -29.85 -16.06
CA PHE A 502 -5.54 -30.65 -16.97
C PHE A 502 -6.00 -32.11 -17.08
N ASP A 503 -7.01 -32.55 -16.33
CA ASP A 503 -7.37 -33.98 -16.25
C ASP A 503 -7.64 -34.62 -17.62
N ASP A 504 -8.33 -33.89 -18.52
CA ASP A 504 -8.64 -34.37 -19.87
C ASP A 504 -7.36 -34.49 -20.72
N MET A 505 -6.49 -33.46 -20.67
CA MET A 505 -5.20 -33.43 -21.38
C MET A 505 -4.19 -34.44 -20.82
N MET A 506 -4.39 -34.87 -19.58
CA MET A 506 -3.55 -35.87 -18.92
C MET A 506 -4.09 -37.29 -19.05
N GLY A 507 -5.11 -37.53 -19.88
CA GLY A 507 -5.70 -38.86 -20.06
C GLY A 507 -6.47 -39.40 -18.84
N LEU A 508 -6.74 -38.57 -17.83
CA LEU A 508 -7.53 -38.92 -16.64
C LEU A 508 -9.04 -38.75 -16.88
N GLY A 509 -9.40 -38.15 -18.02
CA GLY A 509 -10.77 -37.95 -18.50
C GLY A 509 -11.42 -36.68 -17.97
N GLN A 510 -12.65 -36.44 -18.43
CA GLN A 510 -13.39 -35.21 -18.13
C GLN A 510 -14.06 -35.27 -16.74
N THR A 511 -13.29 -35.12 -15.68
CA THR A 511 -13.72 -35.28 -14.27
C THR A 511 -14.66 -34.17 -13.77
N ARG A 512 -14.80 -33.07 -14.52
CA ARG A 512 -15.62 -31.89 -14.15
C ARG A 512 -16.55 -31.47 -15.27
N LYS A 513 -17.68 -30.83 -14.92
CA LYS A 513 -18.71 -30.39 -15.89
C LYS A 513 -18.20 -29.35 -16.90
N TYR A 514 -17.24 -28.50 -16.53
CA TYR A 514 -16.67 -27.52 -17.46
C TYR A 514 -15.78 -28.20 -18.51
N LEU A 515 -15.05 -29.27 -18.14
CA LEU A 515 -14.29 -30.12 -19.08
C LEU A 515 -15.23 -30.81 -20.08
N LYS A 516 -16.41 -31.25 -19.61
CA LYS A 516 -17.47 -31.83 -20.47
C LYS A 516 -18.18 -30.82 -21.38
N GLY A 517 -17.67 -29.60 -21.54
CA GLY A 517 -18.27 -28.58 -22.41
C GLY A 517 -19.62 -28.01 -21.90
N SER A 518 -19.93 -28.13 -20.60
CA SER A 518 -21.20 -27.64 -20.07
C SER A 518 -21.32 -26.12 -20.24
N LYS A 519 -22.16 -25.66 -21.18
CA LYS A 519 -22.40 -24.24 -21.44
C LYS A 519 -22.68 -23.44 -20.17
N ARG A 520 -23.56 -23.96 -19.29
CA ARG A 520 -23.89 -23.32 -18.01
C ARG A 520 -22.67 -23.08 -17.12
N ARG A 521 -21.69 -23.98 -17.12
CA ARG A 521 -20.46 -23.82 -16.33
C ARG A 521 -19.47 -22.89 -17.03
N LEU A 522 -19.30 -23.04 -18.35
CA LEU A 522 -18.42 -22.20 -19.16
C LEU A 522 -18.90 -20.75 -19.30
N THR A 523 -20.13 -20.43 -18.90
CA THR A 523 -20.62 -19.04 -18.81
C THR A 523 -20.81 -18.58 -17.35
N LYS A 524 -20.46 -19.40 -16.35
CA LYS A 524 -20.60 -19.02 -14.94
C LYS A 524 -19.43 -18.13 -14.52
N GLU A 525 -19.71 -16.85 -14.35
CA GLU A 525 -18.79 -15.90 -13.70
C GLU A 525 -18.92 -15.99 -12.19
N CYS A 526 -17.80 -16.04 -11.48
CA CYS A 526 -17.78 -16.06 -10.03
C CYS A 526 -17.83 -14.64 -9.46
N VAL A 527 -18.74 -14.41 -8.52
CA VAL A 527 -18.85 -13.15 -7.78
C VAL A 527 -17.82 -13.16 -6.64
N TRP A 528 -17.09 -12.06 -6.45
CA TRP A 528 -16.10 -11.89 -5.38
C TRP A 528 -16.76 -11.91 -4.01
#